data_AF-A0A558E1M9-F1
#
_entry.id   AF-A0A558E1M9-F1
#
_cell.length_a   1.000
_cell.length_b   1.000
_cell.length_c   1.000
_cell.angle_alpha   90.00
_cell.angle_beta   90.00
_cell.angle_gamma   90.00
#
_symmetry.space_group_name_H-M   'P 1'
#
loop_
_entity.id
_entity.type
_entity.pdbx_description
1 polymer ?
#
loop_
_entity_poly.entity_id
_entity_poly.type
_entity_poly.pdbx_seq_one_letter_code
_entity_poly.pdbx_strand_id
1 'polypeptide(L)'
;MTVGLDAGQANKEVTVNQMVMGYLAKSVAGGVDVTLTDNECTYQQIELTGAITANIVVNMTDSANVTHFYNNTSGAFTVTVQPTSGTGVTITQGTRCQIGCDGAGNAYKLTAEL
;
A
#
# COMPACT_ATOMS: atom_id res chain seq x y z
N MET A 1 1.37 6.74 -28.76
CA MET A 1 1.15 5.62 -27.82
C MET A 1 0.07 6.07 -26.86
N THR A 2 -1.15 5.57 -26.99
CA THR A 2 -2.18 5.84 -26.00
C THR A 2 -1.89 4.90 -24.84
N VAL A 3 -1.66 5.46 -23.66
CA VAL A 3 -1.65 4.62 -22.45
C VAL A 3 -3.08 4.15 -22.27
N GLY A 4 -3.33 2.88 -22.59
CA GLY A 4 -4.62 2.23 -22.35
C GLY A 4 -4.80 2.07 -20.85
N LEU A 5 -5.44 3.06 -20.25
CA LEU A 5 -5.85 3.08 -18.86
C LEU A 5 -7.35 2.74 -18.84
N ASP A 6 -7.72 1.70 -18.08
CA ASP A 6 -9.06 1.12 -18.07
C ASP A 6 -10.15 2.16 -17.77
N ALA A 7 -11.38 1.88 -18.24
CA ALA A 7 -12.48 2.84 -18.28
C ALA A 7 -12.96 3.40 -16.92
N GLY A 8 -12.47 2.86 -15.80
CA GLY A 8 -12.89 3.23 -14.43
C GLY A 8 -12.09 4.35 -13.76
N GLN A 9 -11.03 4.86 -14.38
CA GLN A 9 -10.15 5.84 -13.74
C GLN A 9 -10.66 7.28 -13.93
N ALA A 10 -11.02 7.95 -12.83
CA ALA A 10 -11.71 9.25 -12.79
C ALA A 10 -10.97 10.40 -13.51
N ASN A 11 -9.66 10.27 -13.70
CA ASN A 11 -8.88 11.08 -14.62
C ASN A 11 -7.58 10.33 -14.97
N LYS A 12 -7.43 9.96 -16.24
CA LYS A 12 -6.30 9.12 -16.70
C LYS A 12 -4.95 9.78 -16.45
N GLU A 13 -4.84 11.09 -16.66
CA GLU A 13 -3.59 11.83 -16.44
C GLU A 13 -3.21 11.85 -14.96
N VAL A 14 -4.19 12.08 -14.07
CA VAL A 14 -3.98 12.03 -12.62
C VAL A 14 -3.55 10.63 -12.18
N THR A 15 -4.16 9.60 -12.75
CA THR A 15 -3.84 8.20 -12.41
C THR A 15 -2.42 7.84 -12.86
N VAL A 16 -2.01 8.22 -14.08
CA VAL A 16 -0.62 8.02 -14.52
C VAL A 16 0.35 8.75 -13.59
N ASN A 17 0.07 9.99 -13.20
CA ASN A 17 0.94 10.73 -12.30
C ASN A 17 1.05 10.06 -10.92
N GLN A 18 -0.05 9.51 -10.39
CA GLN A 18 -0.04 8.73 -9.13
C GLN A 18 0.83 7.47 -9.23
N MET A 19 0.71 6.74 -10.35
CA MET A 19 1.45 5.51 -10.62
C MET A 19 2.96 5.72 -10.80
N VAL A 20 3.38 6.89 -11.30
CA VAL A 20 4.80 7.14 -11.63
C VAL A 20 5.51 7.92 -10.53
N MET A 21 4.85 8.90 -9.91
CA MET A 21 5.45 9.84 -8.96
C MET A 21 4.54 10.20 -7.77
N GLY A 22 3.44 9.47 -7.60
CA GLY A 22 2.47 9.73 -6.55
C GLY A 22 2.99 9.35 -5.16
N TYR A 23 2.68 10.22 -4.20
CA TYR A 23 2.87 9.95 -2.78
C TYR A 23 1.53 10.11 -2.04
N LEU A 24 1.20 9.14 -1.20
CA LEU A 24 0.03 9.15 -0.32
C LEU A 24 0.47 8.97 1.13
N ALA A 25 0.04 9.89 2.00
CA ALA A 25 0.10 9.69 3.45
C ALA A 25 -1.26 9.22 3.95
N LYS A 26 -1.34 7.97 4.41
CA LYS A 26 -2.56 7.35 4.94
C LYS A 26 -2.46 7.23 6.46
N SER A 27 -3.42 7.79 7.18
CA SER A 27 -3.54 7.52 8.61
C SER A 27 -4.13 6.13 8.83
N VAL A 28 -3.48 5.35 9.70
CA VAL A 28 -3.91 4.03 10.15
C VAL A 28 -4.04 3.97 11.67
N ALA A 29 -4.21 5.13 12.33
CA ALA A 29 -4.27 5.24 13.78
C ALA A 29 -5.37 4.37 14.42
N GLY A 30 -5.08 3.84 15.61
CA GLY A 30 -5.96 2.94 16.36
C GLY A 30 -5.47 1.49 16.33
N GLY A 31 -6.39 0.54 16.49
CA GLY A 31 -6.07 -0.89 16.57
C GLY A 31 -6.97 -1.73 15.67
N VAL A 32 -7.39 -1.17 14.53
CA VAL A 32 -8.29 -1.81 13.57
C VAL A 32 -7.66 -1.81 12.19
N ASP A 33 -8.00 -2.84 11.41
CA ASP A 33 -7.51 -2.97 10.05
C ASP A 33 -8.05 -1.86 9.14
N VAL A 34 -7.25 -1.48 8.16
CA VAL A 34 -7.56 -0.39 7.22
C VAL A 34 -7.57 -0.95 5.81
N THR A 35 -8.61 -0.63 5.04
CA THR A 35 -8.67 -0.99 3.62
C THR A 35 -8.36 0.25 2.78
N LEU A 36 -7.37 0.13 1.89
CA LEU A 36 -7.09 1.12 0.86
C LEU A 36 -8.13 1.02 -0.24
N THR A 37 -8.55 2.15 -0.77
CA THR A 37 -9.38 2.19 -1.98
C THR A 37 -8.57 1.79 -3.21
N ASP A 38 -9.25 1.38 -4.28
CA ASP A 38 -8.58 1.04 -5.55
C ASP A 38 -7.69 2.17 -6.07
N ASN A 39 -8.12 3.43 -5.88
CA ASN A 39 -7.34 4.61 -6.26
C ASN A 39 -6.17 4.87 -5.31
N GLU A 40 -6.25 4.54 -4.02
CA GLU A 40 -5.11 4.67 -3.12
C GLU A 40 -4.02 3.63 -3.43
N CYS A 41 -4.41 2.45 -3.95
CA CYS A 41 -3.49 1.41 -4.36
C CYS A 41 -2.69 1.74 -5.65
N THR A 42 -3.04 2.80 -6.38
CA THR A 42 -2.29 3.25 -7.57
C THR A 42 -1.10 4.14 -7.23
N TYR A 43 -0.95 4.58 -5.99
CA TYR A 43 0.18 5.43 -5.61
C TYR A 43 1.48 4.62 -5.60
N GLN A 44 2.52 5.19 -6.25
CA GLN A 44 3.85 4.60 -6.28
C GLN A 44 4.47 4.49 -4.86
N GLN A 45 4.12 5.43 -3.98
CA GLN A 45 4.60 5.48 -2.60
C GLN A 45 3.44 5.73 -1.62
N ILE A 46 3.38 4.91 -0.57
CA ILE A 46 2.38 5.01 0.51
C ILE A 46 3.10 5.05 1.86
N GLU A 47 2.91 6.15 2.58
CA GLU A 47 3.34 6.30 3.95
C GLU A 47 2.17 6.05 4.90
N LEU A 48 2.34 5.11 5.81
CA LEU A 48 1.38 4.76 6.84
C LEU A 48 1.73 5.54 8.10
N THR A 49 0.79 6.35 8.58
CA THR A 49 1.01 7.31 9.67
C THR A 49 0.01 7.09 10.81
N GLY A 50 0.27 7.73 11.95
CA GLY A 50 -0.61 7.70 13.11
C GLY A 50 -0.16 6.74 14.20
N ALA A 51 -0.77 6.86 15.38
CA ALA A 51 -0.48 6.02 16.53
C ALA A 51 -1.32 4.76 16.49
N ILE A 52 -0.68 3.60 16.38
CA ILE A 52 -1.33 2.30 16.44
C ILE A 52 -1.26 1.70 17.84
N THR A 53 -2.31 1.00 18.24
CA THR A 53 -2.47 0.40 19.57
C THR A 53 -2.47 -1.13 19.55
N ALA A 54 -2.33 -1.72 18.36
CA ALA A 54 -2.22 -3.15 18.11
C ALA A 54 -1.49 -3.39 16.78
N ASN A 55 -1.10 -4.63 16.51
CA ASN A 55 -0.74 -5.03 15.16
C ASN A 55 -1.97 -4.93 14.26
N ILE A 56 -1.83 -4.27 13.11
CA ILE A 56 -2.93 -4.07 12.17
C ILE A 56 -2.59 -4.60 10.79
N VAL A 57 -3.63 -4.81 10.01
CA VAL A 57 -3.55 -5.14 8.59
C VAL A 57 -3.98 -3.94 7.75
N VAL A 58 -3.20 -3.63 6.72
CA VAL A 58 -3.59 -2.73 5.64
C VAL A 58 -3.93 -3.57 4.42
N ASN A 59 -5.22 -3.67 4.11
CA ASN A 59 -5.73 -4.40 2.96
C ASN A 59 -5.63 -3.54 1.71
N MET A 60 -4.94 -4.04 0.68
CA MET A 60 -4.89 -3.44 -0.65
C MET A 60 -5.74 -4.26 -1.63
N THR A 61 -6.04 -3.69 -2.79
CA THR A 61 -6.73 -4.40 -3.86
C THR A 61 -5.87 -5.53 -4.41
N ASP A 62 -6.49 -6.63 -4.85
CA ASP A 62 -5.84 -7.78 -5.50
C ASP A 62 -5.33 -7.47 -6.91
N SER A 63 -4.92 -6.23 -7.19
CA SER A 63 -4.39 -5.80 -8.48
C SER A 63 -2.88 -6.02 -8.52
N ALA A 64 -2.35 -6.49 -9.64
CA ALA A 64 -0.90 -6.63 -9.82
C ALA A 64 -0.24 -5.23 -9.84
N ASN A 65 0.57 -4.94 -8.82
CA ASN A 65 1.25 -3.65 -8.65
C ASN A 65 2.54 -3.80 -7.85
N VAL A 66 3.38 -2.77 -7.86
CA VAL A 66 4.55 -2.65 -6.99
C VAL A 66 4.53 -1.27 -6.34
N THR A 67 4.48 -1.24 -5.02
CA THR A 67 4.34 0.00 -4.23
C THR A 67 5.42 0.06 -3.16
N HIS A 68 5.97 1.26 -2.95
CA HIS A 68 6.87 1.53 -1.84
C HIS A 68 6.05 1.86 -0.59
N PHE A 69 6.17 1.04 0.46
CA PHE A 69 5.50 1.28 1.72
C PHE A 69 6.49 1.77 2.77
N TYR A 70 6.10 2.79 3.52
CA TYR A 70 6.79 3.26 4.71
C TYR A 70 5.87 3.14 5.93
N ASN A 71 6.24 2.33 6.91
CA ASN A 71 5.51 2.24 8.18
C ASN A 71 6.01 3.33 9.15
N ASN A 72 5.50 4.55 8.99
CA ASN A 72 5.79 5.70 9.87
C ASN A 72 4.82 5.81 11.06
N THR A 73 4.27 4.69 11.52
CA THR A 73 3.34 4.69 12.65
C THR A 73 4.08 4.87 13.98
N SER A 74 3.39 5.32 15.02
CA SER A 74 3.86 5.29 16.42
C SER A 74 3.15 4.19 17.21
N GLY A 75 3.69 3.75 18.37
CA GLY A 75 3.05 2.71 19.21
C GLY A 75 3.77 1.37 19.34
N ALA A 76 4.90 1.15 18.64
CA ALA A 76 5.74 -0.05 18.72
C ALA A 76 5.05 -1.36 18.26
N PHE A 77 4.09 -1.24 17.34
CA PHE A 77 3.44 -2.37 16.69
C PHE A 77 3.84 -2.45 15.21
N THR A 78 3.57 -3.59 14.58
CA THR A 78 3.84 -3.81 13.15
C THR A 78 2.60 -3.59 12.30
N VAL A 79 2.81 -3.25 11.03
CA VAL A 79 1.73 -3.24 10.03
C VAL A 79 1.96 -4.36 9.03
N THR A 80 0.92 -5.15 8.74
CA THR A 80 0.95 -6.13 7.66
C THR A 80 0.18 -5.60 6.46
N VAL A 81 0.85 -5.41 5.32
CA VAL A 81 0.20 -5.07 4.06
C VAL A 81 -0.16 -6.35 3.34
N GLN A 82 -1.43 -6.54 3.00
CA GLN A 82 -1.88 -7.75 2.29
C GLN A 82 -2.91 -7.43 1.22
N PRO A 83 -3.01 -8.25 0.17
CA PRO A 83 -4.15 -8.20 -0.74
C PRO A 83 -5.43 -8.63 0.01
N THR A 84 -6.59 -8.26 -0.52
CA THR A 84 -7.90 -8.55 0.10
C THR A 84 -8.14 -10.05 0.23
N SER A 85 -7.53 -10.84 -0.66
CA SER A 85 -7.41 -12.28 -0.51
C SER A 85 -5.94 -12.70 -0.34
N GLY A 86 -5.65 -13.58 0.63
CA GLY A 86 -4.38 -14.31 0.68
C GLY A 86 -3.29 -13.74 1.60
N THR A 87 -2.03 -13.74 1.13
CA THR A 87 -0.84 -13.65 2.01
C THR A 87 -0.29 -12.23 2.09
N GLY A 88 -0.05 -11.77 3.31
CA GLY A 88 0.50 -10.45 3.61
C GLY A 88 2.00 -10.38 3.86
N VAL A 89 2.50 -9.15 3.86
CA VAL A 89 3.87 -8.77 4.15
C VAL A 89 3.88 -7.84 5.35
N THR A 90 4.52 -8.27 6.44
CA THR A 90 4.71 -7.44 7.63
C THR A 90 5.88 -6.47 7.44
N ILE A 91 5.65 -5.21 7.79
CA ILE A 91 6.62 -4.11 7.81
C ILE A 91 6.80 -3.65 9.27
N THR A 92 8.04 -3.66 9.75
CA THR A 92 8.35 -3.17 11.09
C THR A 92 8.16 -1.66 11.21
N GLN A 93 7.93 -1.17 12.43
CA GLN A 93 7.78 0.26 12.66
C GLN A 93 9.07 1.00 12.30
N GLY A 94 8.93 2.16 11.63
CA GLY A 94 10.04 3.03 11.28
C GLY A 94 10.82 2.57 10.05
N THR A 95 10.42 1.47 9.41
CA THR A 95 11.10 0.94 8.22
C THR A 95 10.25 1.05 6.96
N ARG A 96 10.93 0.94 5.82
CA ARG A 96 10.31 0.98 4.49
C ARG A 96 10.78 -0.15 3.59
N CYS A 97 9.92 -0.63 2.70
CA CYS A 97 10.29 -1.60 1.67
C CYS A 97 9.38 -1.50 0.43
N GLN A 98 9.83 -2.06 -0.69
CA GLN A 98 8.98 -2.27 -1.86
C GLN A 98 8.24 -3.59 -1.73
N ILE A 99 6.93 -3.55 -1.92
CA ILE A 99 6.03 -4.70 -1.89
C ILE A 99 5.37 -4.84 -3.26
N GLY A 100 5.36 -6.06 -3.77
CA GLY A 100 4.67 -6.42 -5.00
C GLY A 100 3.43 -7.25 -4.70
N CYS A 101 2.40 -7.08 -5.51
CA CYS A 101 1.22 -7.94 -5.61
C CYS A 101 1.26 -8.71 -6.92
N ASP A 102 0.96 -10.00 -6.90
CA ASP A 102 0.88 -10.83 -8.11
C ASP A 102 -0.47 -10.74 -8.85
N GLY A 103 -1.44 -10.01 -8.30
CA GLY A 103 -2.79 -9.93 -8.85
C GLY A 103 -3.67 -11.17 -8.59
N ALA A 104 -3.18 -12.11 -7.79
CA ALA A 104 -3.81 -13.39 -7.48
C ALA A 104 -3.87 -13.65 -5.95
N GLY A 105 -3.77 -12.58 -5.15
CA GLY A 105 -3.89 -12.65 -3.70
C GLY A 105 -2.58 -12.91 -2.95
N ASN A 106 -1.42 -12.61 -3.54
CA ASN A 106 -0.16 -12.69 -2.78
C ASN A 106 0.62 -11.38 -2.84
N ALA A 107 0.97 -10.87 -1.65
CA ALA A 107 1.98 -9.83 -1.49
C ALA A 107 3.36 -10.46 -1.19
N TYR A 108 4.42 -9.86 -1.71
CA TYR A 108 5.80 -10.27 -1.45
C TYR A 108 6.75 -9.07 -1.36
N LYS A 109 7.82 -9.20 -0.56
CA LYS A 109 8.87 -8.19 -0.46
C LYS A 109 9.77 -8.26 -1.69
N LEU A 110 9.99 -7.13 -2.36
CA LEU A 110 11.01 -7.00 -3.41
C LEU A 110 12.35 -6.53 -2.84
N THR A 111 12.31 -5.76 -1.75
CA THR A 111 13.51 -5.23 -1.08
C THR A 111 13.52 -5.62 0.38
N ALA A 112 14.71 -5.61 0.98
CA ALA A 112 14.83 -5.60 2.43
C ALA A 112 14.20 -4.34 3.04
N GLU A 113 13.87 -4.41 4.33
CA GLU A 113 13.49 -3.23 5.11
C GLU A 113 14.71 -2.34 5.35
N LEU A 114 14.52 -1.04 5.18
CA LEU A 114 15.50 0.02 5.44
C LEU A 114 15.05 0.90 6.60
#